data_AF-A0A3D5X789-F1
#
_entry.id   AF-A0A3D5X789-F1
#
_cell.length_a   1.000
_cell.length_b   1.000
_cell.length_c   1.000
_cell.angle_alpha   90.00
_cell.angle_beta   90.00
_cell.angle_gamma   90.00
#
_symmetry.space_group_name_H-M   'P 1'
#
loop_
_entity.id
_entity.type
_entity.pdbx_description
1 polymer ?
#
loop_
_entity_poly.entity_id
_entity_poly.type
_entity_poly.pdbx_seq_one_letter_code
_entity_poly.pdbx_strand_id
1 'polypeptide(L)' 'MTNCKQAKQGFTGSPIPQTIIDKTIDELVDQHGDNALFRIERGVNQAATLWREGDGNADEFTSFCNDNFIANDNDLEIL' A
#
# COMPACT_ATOMS: atom_id res chain seq x y z
N MET A 1 2.21 17.21 -40.61
CA MET A 1 2.82 17.36 -39.26
C MET A 1 1.92 16.64 -38.29
N THR A 2 2.09 15.31 -38.17
CA THR A 2 1.11 14.45 -37.50
C THR A 2 1.65 14.04 -36.14
N ASN A 3 1.08 14.69 -35.13
CA ASN A 3 0.71 14.14 -33.82
C ASN A 3 1.73 13.21 -33.15
N CYS A 4 2.53 13.79 -32.25
CA CYS A 4 3.22 13.05 -31.19
C CYS A 4 2.16 12.29 -30.36
N LYS A 5 1.90 11.04 -30.74
CA LYS A 5 1.22 10.07 -29.88
C LYS A 5 2.12 9.89 -28.67
N GLN A 6 1.66 10.38 -27.54
CA GLN A 6 2.32 10.28 -26.25
C GLN A 6 2.80 8.85 -26.02
N ALA A 7 4.12 8.67 -26.05
CA ALA A 7 4.75 7.58 -25.36
C ALA A 7 4.45 7.81 -23.87
N LYS A 8 3.53 7.03 -23.29
CA LYS A 8 3.46 6.90 -21.84
C LYS A 8 4.72 6.13 -21.42
N GLN A 9 5.76 6.92 -21.16
CA GLN A 9 7.03 6.49 -20.62
C GLN A 9 6.76 5.76 -19.30
N GLY A 10 7.38 4.60 -19.14
CA GLY A 10 7.17 3.70 -18.00
C GLY A 10 7.38 4.41 -16.66
N PHE A 11 6.40 4.25 -15.78
CA PHE A 11 6.59 4.51 -14.36
C PHE A 11 7.34 3.32 -13.79
N THR A 12 8.63 3.48 -13.50
CA THR A 12 9.37 2.56 -12.64
C THR A 12 8.93 2.81 -11.19
N GLY A 13 7.70 2.44 -10.87
CA GLY A 13 7.15 2.51 -9.53
C GLY A 13 5.95 1.58 -9.40
N SER A 14 5.42 1.46 -8.18
CA SER A 14 4.34 0.54 -7.82
C SER A 14 3.17 0.56 -8.81
N PRO A 15 2.55 -0.60 -9.13
CA PRO A 15 1.31 -0.63 -9.90
C PRO A 15 0.10 -0.14 -9.07
N ILE A 16 0.29 0.18 -7.78
CA ILE A 16 -0.76 0.58 -6.87
C ILE A 16 -1.02 2.10 -6.96
N PRO A 17 -2.25 2.54 -7.29
CA PRO A 17 -2.62 3.96 -7.29
C PRO A 17 -2.63 4.54 -5.88
N GLN A 18 -2.31 5.84 -5.75
CA GLN A 18 -2.36 6.54 -4.46
C GLN A 18 -3.74 6.47 -3.79
N THR A 19 -4.82 6.49 -4.57
CA THR A 19 -6.19 6.37 -4.04
C THR A 19 -6.43 5.05 -3.32
N ILE A 20 -5.75 3.98 -3.72
CA ILE A 20 -5.84 2.66 -3.07
C ILE A 20 -5.00 2.65 -1.79
N ILE A 21 -3.83 3.30 -1.81
CA ILE A 21 -2.99 3.49 -0.62
C ILE A 21 -3.78 4.23 0.46
N ASP A 22 -4.37 5.38 0.12
CA ASP A 22 -5.13 6.20 1.06
C ASP A 22 -6.34 5.44 1.62
N LYS A 23 -7.10 4.75 0.75
CA LYS A 23 -8.23 3.90 1.17
C LYS A 23 -7.80 2.79 2.13
N THR A 24 -6.65 2.16 1.87
CA THR A 24 -6.13 1.07 2.72
C THR A 24 -5.67 1.61 4.08
N ILE A 25 -5.10 2.81 4.10
CA ILE A 25 -4.74 3.51 5.36
C ILE A 25 -6.00 3.78 6.17
N ASP A 26 -7.02 4.37 5.57
CA ASP A 26 -8.29 4.68 6.24
C ASP A 26 -8.93 3.40 6.82
N GLU A 27 -8.98 2.31 6.06
CA GLU A 27 -9.52 1.02 6.51
C GLU A 27 -8.77 0.42 7.70
N LEU A 28 -7.44 0.51 7.71
CA LEU A 28 -6.62 0.03 8.82
C LEU A 28 -6.75 0.92 10.05
N VAL A 29 -6.89 2.23 9.87
CA VAL A 29 -7.11 3.19 10.96
C VAL A 29 -8.47 2.96 11.60
N ASP A 30 -9.50 2.71 10.80
CA ASP A 30 -10.84 2.36 11.30
C ASP A 30 -10.83 1.06 12.11
N GLN A 31 -9.97 0.09 11.77
CA GLN A 31 -9.86 -1.20 12.47
C GLN A 31 -8.97 -1.17 13.72
N HIS A 32 -7.88 -0.40 13.70
CA HIS A 32 -6.85 -0.43 14.75
C HIS A 32 -6.78 0.85 15.59
N GLY A 33 -7.47 1.91 15.17
CA GLY A 33 -7.54 3.21 15.80
C GLY A 33 -6.34 4.12 15.52
N ASP A 34 -6.49 5.39 15.88
CA ASP A 34 -5.51 6.45 15.61
C ASP A 34 -4.13 6.21 16.24
N ASN A 35 -4.05 5.41 17.32
CA ASN A 35 -2.78 5.06 17.95
C ASN A 35 -1.83 4.32 17.00
N ALA A 36 -2.37 3.60 16.02
CA ALA A 36 -1.60 2.88 15.01
C ALA A 36 -1.36 3.70 13.73
N LEU A 37 -1.96 4.89 13.58
CA LEU A 37 -1.96 5.71 12.35
C LEU A 37 -0.56 5.87 11.76
N PHE A 38 0.41 6.30 12.57
CA PHE A 38 1.78 6.50 12.10
C PHE A 38 2.43 5.21 11.55
N ARG A 39 2.16 4.06 12.18
CA ARG A 39 2.67 2.76 11.73
C ARG A 39 1.95 2.30 10.47
N ILE A 40 0.63 2.53 10.39
CA ILE A 40 -0.21 2.22 9.23
C ILE A 40 0.27 3.01 8.01
N GLU A 41 0.30 4.33 8.09
CA GLU A 41 0.72 5.20 6.97
C GLU A 41 2.10 4.80 6.47
N ARG A 42 3.06 4.66 7.38
CA ARG A 42 4.42 4.28 7.03
C ARG A 42 4.50 2.89 6.41
N GLY A 43 3.78 1.91 6.96
CA GLY A 43 3.79 0.52 6.49
C GLY A 43 3.15 0.37 5.11
N VAL A 44 1.95 0.94 4.92
CA VAL A 44 1.22 0.85 3.65
C VAL A 44 1.99 1.55 2.53
N ASN A 45 2.57 2.73 2.78
CA ASN A 45 3.38 3.43 1.77
C ASN A 45 4.65 2.64 1.38
N GLN A 46 5.29 1.99 2.35
CA GLN A 46 6.45 1.13 2.06
C GLN A 46 6.05 -0.12 1.27
N ALA A 47 4.98 -0.80 1.69
CA ALA A 47 4.44 -1.96 0.99
C ALA A 47 4.10 -1.60 -0.46
N ALA A 48 3.42 -0.46 -0.67
CA ALA A 48 3.10 0.03 -2.00
C ALA A 48 4.38 0.21 -2.83
N THR A 49 5.41 0.87 -2.30
CA THR A 49 6.68 1.09 -3.01
C THR A 49 7.36 -0.21 -3.46
N LEU A 50 7.23 -1.27 -2.66
CA LEU A 50 7.81 -2.59 -2.94
C LEU A 50 6.94 -3.44 -3.87
N TRP A 51 5.63 -3.18 -3.91
CA TRP A 51 4.65 -3.97 -4.68
C TRP A 51 4.93 -3.97 -6.19
N ARG A 52 4.75 -5.13 -6.82
CA ARG A 52 4.95 -5.39 -8.25
C ARG A 52 3.74 -6.07 -8.85
N GLU A 53 3.64 -6.05 -10.18
CA GLU A 53 2.53 -6.69 -10.91
C GLU A 53 2.41 -8.20 -10.63
N GLY A 54 3.51 -8.86 -10.24
CA GLY A 54 3.52 -10.28 -9.87
C GLY A 54 3.05 -10.57 -8.44
N ASP A 55 3.00 -9.56 -7.56
CA ASP A 55 2.53 -9.73 -6.18
C ASP A 55 0.99 -9.70 -6.11
N GLY A 56 0.36 -8.95 -7.00
CA GLY A 56 -1.09 -8.89 -7.15
C GLY A 56 -1.59 -7.55 -7.67
N ASN A 57 -2.91 -7.45 -7.83
CA ASN A 57 -3.61 -6.24 -8.20
C ASN A 57 -3.92 -5.34 -6.99
N ALA A 58 -4.62 -4.23 -7.22
CA ALA A 58 -4.96 -3.26 -6.17
C ALA A 58 -5.81 -3.84 -5.02
N ASP A 59 -6.77 -4.70 -5.32
CA ASP A 59 -7.61 -5.33 -4.30
C ASP A 59 -6.79 -6.33 -3.47
N GLU A 60 -5.90 -7.09 -4.13
CA GLU A 60 -4.97 -8.02 -3.47
C GLU A 60 -3.98 -7.28 -2.56
N PHE A 61 -3.52 -6.09 -2.96
CA PHE A 61 -2.70 -5.22 -2.12
C PHE A 61 -3.44 -4.80 -0.84
N THR A 62 -4.69 -4.35 -0.95
CA THR A 62 -5.49 -3.98 0.23
C THR A 62 -5.71 -5.18 1.16
N SER A 63 -6.05 -6.36 0.61
CA SER A 63 -6.15 -7.59 1.40
C SER A 63 -4.84 -7.93 2.10
N PHE A 64 -3.71 -7.87 1.38
CA PHE A 64 -2.40 -8.13 1.95
C PHE A 64 -2.09 -7.20 3.13
N CYS A 65 -2.34 -5.90 3.00
CA CYS A 65 -2.12 -4.95 4.08
C CYS A 65 -3.01 -5.23 5.29
N ASN A 66 -4.28 -5.58 5.09
CA ASN A 66 -5.18 -5.95 6.19
C ASN A 66 -4.76 -7.24 6.89
N ASP A 67 -4.38 -8.27 6.12
CA ASP A 67 -4.04 -9.59 6.66
C ASP A 67 -2.70 -9.60 7.40
N ASN A 68 -1.75 -8.74 7.01
CA ASN A 68 -0.38 -8.72 7.54
C ASN A 68 -0.11 -7.57 8.52
N PHE A 69 -1.03 -6.62 8.70
CA PHE A 69 -0.82 -5.53 9.64
C PHE A 69 -1.06 -5.96 11.09
N ILE A 70 0.01 -5.96 11.88
CA ILE A 70 -0.04 -6.30 13.31
C ILE A 70 -0.05 -5.01 14.13
N ALA A 71 -1.25 -4.64 14.60
CA ALA A 71 -1.44 -3.43 15.42
C ALA A 71 -0.96 -3.57 16.86
N ASN A 72 -0.96 -4.79 17.41
CA ASN A 72 -0.57 -5.02 18.81
C ASN A 72 0.95 -5.16 18.94
N ASP A 73 1.55 -4.32 19.77
CA ASP A 73 2.98 -4.41 20.12
C ASP A 73 3.34 -5.70 20.90
N ASN A 74 2.35 -6.43 21.45
CA ASN A 74 2.58 -7.66 22.21
C ASN A 74 2.93 -8.91 21.37
N ASP A 75 2.81 -8.85 20.04
CA ASP A 75 3.18 -9.94 19.12
C ASP A 75 4.59 -9.78 18.50
N LEU A 76 5.31 -8.70 18.84
CA LEU A 76 6.73 -8.57 18.52
C LEU A 76 7.54 -9.45 19.48
N GLU A 77 7.47 -10.77 19.31
CA GLU A 77 8.41 -11.69 19.94
C GLU A 77 9.81 -11.37 19.36
N ILE A 78 10.62 -10.73 20.21
CA ILE A 78 12.03 -10.46 19.98
C ILE A 78 12.72 -11.83 19.82
N LEU A 79 13.20 -12.14 18.61
CA LEU A 79 14.09 -13.28 18.37
C LEU A 79 15.52 -12.96 18.86
#